data_AF-A0A819B9F0-F1
#
_entry.id   AF-A0A819B9F0-F1
#
_cell.length_a   1.000
_cell.length_b   1.000
_cell.length_c   1.000
_cell.angle_alpha   90.00
_cell.angle_beta   90.00
_cell.angle_gamma   90.00
#
_symmetry.space_group_name_H-M   'P 1'
#
loop_
_entity.id
_entity.type
_entity.pdbx_description
1 polymer ?
#
loop_
_entity_poly.entity_id
_entity_poly.type
_entity_poly.pdbx_seq_one_letter_code
_entity_poly.pdbx_strand_id
1 'polypeptide(L)'
;PCPLTKLKYYSFGESIPFDSLHTLYLGVFKKFCLLTFSKSKTGRRQKWSLYNKINSIDQGLSSVKIPTTTSRRFRTIKHIARFKANEFRSLMHHDSTVLIQAILPKHRRHFALLLGAVNIASKDVIDNYDIILVKGLLHQYVKDWQKIFDLHHMSSNIHSLLHIHESTQYLGPLYMYSTFNFEGIGHDLVCMIHGMTHYGPQLISNLQYYRQAIIDVCKRDYPEKLFYFNESILSRKLVSK
;
A
#
# COMPACT_ATOMS: atom_id res chain seq x y z
N PRO A 1 -16.38 -20.79 -15.28
CA PRO A 1 -14.91 -20.59 -15.30
C PRO A 1 -14.51 -19.31 -16.06
N CYS A 2 -13.57 -18.54 -15.52
CA CYS A 2 -13.08 -17.28 -16.08
C CYS A 2 -12.36 -17.51 -17.43
N PRO A 3 -12.60 -16.72 -18.50
CA PRO A 3 -11.91 -16.90 -19.79
C PRO A 3 -10.38 -16.85 -19.69
N LEU A 4 -9.83 -16.08 -18.75
CA LEU A 4 -8.38 -15.97 -18.53
C LEU A 4 -7.74 -17.28 -18.06
N THR A 5 -8.48 -18.17 -17.38
CA THR A 5 -7.93 -19.48 -16.96
C THR A 5 -7.67 -20.41 -18.14
N LYS A 6 -8.16 -20.09 -19.34
CA LYS A 6 -7.93 -20.88 -20.56
C LYS A 6 -6.64 -20.50 -21.29
N LEU A 7 -5.99 -19.40 -20.90
CA LEU A 7 -4.76 -18.96 -21.52
C LEU A 7 -3.59 -19.80 -21.02
N LYS A 8 -2.87 -20.45 -21.94
CA LYS A 8 -1.79 -21.41 -21.66
C LYS A 8 -0.67 -20.84 -20.76
N TYR A 9 -0.43 -19.54 -20.83
CA TYR A 9 0.67 -18.85 -20.13
C TYR A 9 0.16 -17.79 -19.13
N TYR A 10 -1.09 -17.91 -18.67
CA TYR A 10 -1.66 -16.98 -17.70
C TYR A 10 -1.89 -17.69 -16.37
N SER A 11 -1.14 -17.28 -15.36
CA SER A 11 -1.34 -17.66 -13.96
C SER A 11 -1.74 -16.42 -13.17
N PHE A 12 -2.80 -16.50 -12.36
CA PHE A 12 -3.30 -15.36 -11.60
C PHE A 12 -2.24 -14.81 -10.63
N GLY A 13 -1.49 -15.69 -9.95
CA GLY A 13 -0.44 -15.28 -9.00
C GLY A 13 0.78 -14.62 -9.65
N GLU A 14 1.02 -14.91 -10.94
CA GLU A 14 2.12 -14.34 -11.72
C GLU A 14 1.69 -13.06 -12.47
N SER A 15 0.43 -13.01 -12.90
CA SER A 15 -0.05 -12.03 -13.87
C SER A 15 -0.90 -10.92 -13.26
N ILE A 16 -1.43 -11.11 -12.03
CA ILE A 16 -2.18 -10.07 -11.33
C ILE A 16 -1.38 -9.57 -10.13
N PRO A 17 -0.85 -8.34 -10.17
CA PRO A 17 -0.15 -7.77 -9.03
C PRO A 17 -1.09 -7.59 -7.84
N PHE A 18 -0.58 -7.89 -6.64
CA PHE A 18 -1.21 -7.45 -5.41
C PHE A 18 -1.22 -5.91 -5.34
N ASP A 19 -2.41 -5.31 -5.20
CA ASP A 19 -2.51 -3.86 -5.06
C ASP A 19 -2.34 -3.42 -3.60
N SER A 20 -1.15 -2.88 -3.27
CA SER A 20 -0.88 -2.41 -1.91
C SER A 20 -1.74 -1.19 -1.51
N LEU A 21 -2.11 -0.30 -2.43
CA LEU A 21 -2.91 0.88 -2.09
C LEU A 21 -4.29 0.46 -1.60
N HIS A 22 -4.99 -0.32 -2.42
CA HIS A 22 -6.38 -0.67 -2.20
C HIS A 22 -6.54 -1.84 -1.24
N THR A 23 -5.75 -2.90 -1.40
CA THR A 23 -5.92 -4.13 -0.63
C THR A 23 -5.24 -4.04 0.73
N LEU A 24 -4.01 -3.53 0.79
CA LEU A 24 -3.26 -3.41 2.05
C LEU A 24 -3.64 -2.14 2.83
N TYR A 25 -3.39 -0.94 2.32
CA TYR A 25 -3.54 0.29 3.11
C TYR A 25 -5.01 0.69 3.30
N LEU A 26 -5.78 0.83 2.22
CA LEU A 26 -7.21 1.17 2.29
C LEU A 26 -8.11 -0.01 2.66
N GLY A 27 -7.61 -1.24 2.50
CA GLY A 27 -8.33 -2.47 2.79
C GLY A 27 -8.05 -2.96 4.21
N VAL A 28 -6.97 -3.71 4.37
CA VAL A 28 -6.66 -4.40 5.63
C VAL A 28 -6.27 -3.42 6.74
N PHE A 29 -5.32 -2.52 6.50
CA PHE A 29 -4.81 -1.64 7.55
C PHE A 29 -5.84 -0.61 8.00
N LYS A 30 -6.57 0.00 7.06
CA LYS A 30 -7.75 0.82 7.38
C LYS A 30 -8.76 0.06 8.24
N LYS A 31 -9.05 -1.20 7.93
CA LYS A 31 -9.98 -2.02 8.72
C LYS A 31 -9.45 -2.27 10.13
N PHE A 32 -8.18 -2.64 10.26
CA PHE A 32 -7.50 -2.78 11.55
C PHE A 32 -7.65 -1.49 12.38
N CYS A 33 -7.27 -0.36 11.80
CA CYS A 33 -7.38 0.95 12.44
C CYS A 33 -8.80 1.32 12.83
N LEU A 34 -9.80 1.03 12.00
CA LEU A 34 -11.20 1.29 12.32
C LEU A 34 -11.69 0.43 13.49
N LEU A 35 -11.33 -0.85 13.53
CA LEU A 35 -11.70 -1.73 14.64
C LEU A 35 -11.04 -1.29 15.95
N THR A 36 -9.78 -0.87 15.89
CA THR A 36 -9.01 -0.48 17.08
C THR A 36 -9.30 0.94 17.56
N PHE A 37 -9.49 1.91 16.66
CA PHE A 37 -9.54 3.34 17.01
C PHE A 37 -10.88 4.03 16.71
N SER A 38 -11.87 3.38 16.11
CA SER A 38 -13.15 4.05 15.83
C SER A 38 -14.15 4.00 16.99
N LYS A 39 -15.02 5.02 17.06
CA LYS A 39 -16.14 5.12 18.02
C LYS A 39 -17.25 4.10 17.79
N SER A 40 -17.23 3.38 16.65
CA SER A 40 -18.30 2.48 16.18
C SER A 40 -18.92 1.63 17.30
N LYS A 41 -20.22 1.29 17.17
CA LYS A 41 -20.88 0.28 18.02
C LYS A 41 -20.14 -1.08 17.97
N THR A 42 -19.42 -1.36 16.88
CA THR A 42 -18.51 -2.51 16.71
C THR A 42 -17.12 -2.32 17.31
N GLY A 43 -16.74 -1.11 17.73
CA GLY A 43 -15.45 -0.81 18.34
C GLY A 43 -15.59 -0.60 19.85
N ARG A 44 -16.41 0.35 20.30
CA ARG A 44 -16.34 0.90 21.68
C ARG A 44 -16.54 -0.12 22.82
N ARG A 45 -17.24 -1.23 22.57
CA ARG A 45 -17.49 -2.31 23.56
C ARG A 45 -16.68 -3.57 23.32
N GLN A 46 -15.84 -3.60 22.29
CA GLN A 46 -15.08 -4.79 21.95
C GLN A 46 -13.72 -4.82 22.65
N LYS A 47 -13.25 -6.04 22.94
CA LYS A 47 -11.97 -6.33 23.61
C LYS A 47 -10.75 -5.68 22.92
N TRP A 48 -10.87 -5.31 21.65
CA TRP A 48 -9.79 -4.75 20.83
C TRP A 48 -9.80 -3.24 20.66
N SER A 49 -10.77 -2.54 21.24
CA SER A 49 -10.86 -1.10 21.08
C SER A 49 -9.99 -0.32 22.04
N LEU A 50 -9.34 0.70 21.49
CA LEU A 50 -8.51 1.69 22.17
C LEU A 50 -9.08 3.09 22.01
N TYR A 51 -10.38 3.20 21.68
CA TYR A 51 -11.03 4.50 21.46
C TYR A 51 -10.84 5.47 22.64
N ASN A 52 -10.90 4.96 23.87
CA ASN A 52 -10.72 5.77 25.08
C ASN A 52 -9.28 6.29 25.26
N LYS A 53 -8.30 5.68 24.58
CA LYS A 53 -6.87 6.07 24.65
C LYS A 53 -6.43 6.96 23.48
N ILE A 54 -7.32 7.27 22.54
CA ILE A 54 -6.98 8.02 21.32
C ILE A 54 -6.20 9.31 21.61
N ASN A 55 -6.60 10.11 22.60
CA ASN A 55 -5.92 11.38 22.89
C ASN A 55 -4.45 11.17 23.26
N SER A 56 -4.15 10.16 24.07
CA SER A 56 -2.77 9.83 24.47
C SER A 56 -1.96 9.28 23.29
N ILE A 57 -2.60 8.46 22.44
CA ILE A 57 -1.95 7.92 21.24
C ILE A 57 -1.64 9.05 20.24
N ASP A 58 -2.57 9.97 20.01
CA ASP A 58 -2.43 11.09 19.08
C ASP A 58 -1.32 12.07 19.54
N GLN A 59 -1.16 12.26 20.84
CA GLN A 59 -0.01 12.99 21.42
C GLN A 59 1.31 12.30 21.11
N GLY A 60 1.39 10.98 21.29
CA GLY A 60 2.57 10.19 20.92
C GLY A 60 2.88 10.28 19.43
N LEU A 61 1.86 10.14 18.58
CA LEU A 61 1.99 10.26 17.12
C LEU A 61 2.47 11.64 16.71
N SER A 62 2.05 12.69 17.41
CA SER A 62 2.47 14.08 17.17
C SER A 62 3.94 14.34 17.48
N SER A 63 4.58 13.50 18.29
CA SER A 63 6.00 13.63 18.66
C SER A 63 6.98 13.04 17.64
N VAL A 64 6.50 12.15 16.76
CA VAL A 64 7.34 11.48 15.75
C VAL A 64 7.78 12.50 14.69
N LYS A 65 9.07 12.53 14.37
CA LYS A 65 9.59 13.31 13.24
C LYS A 65 9.43 12.51 11.96
N ILE A 66 8.80 13.10 10.95
CA ILE A 66 8.58 12.49 9.64
C ILE A 66 9.70 12.96 8.70
N PRO A 67 10.22 12.10 7.78
CA PRO A 67 11.17 12.51 6.76
C PRO A 67 10.64 13.68 5.92
N THR A 68 11.55 14.57 5.49
CA THR A 68 11.23 15.74 4.64
C THR A 68 10.66 15.35 3.28
N THR A 69 10.93 14.13 2.82
CA THR A 69 10.40 13.57 1.56
C THR A 69 8.90 13.26 1.62
N THR A 70 8.29 13.21 2.81
CA THR A 70 6.87 12.96 2.98
C THR A 70 6.12 14.29 2.96
N SER A 71 5.29 14.50 1.92
CA SER A 71 4.70 15.81 1.64
C SER A 71 3.77 16.35 2.74
N ARG A 72 3.09 15.47 3.50
CA ARG A 72 2.16 15.87 4.58
C ARG A 72 2.07 14.85 5.71
N ARG A 73 1.95 15.37 6.93
CA ARG A 73 1.52 14.59 8.11
C ARG A 73 0.05 14.20 7.97
N PHE A 74 -0.30 13.01 8.46
CA PHE A 74 -1.70 12.58 8.53
C PHE A 74 -2.47 13.36 9.61
N ARG A 75 -3.79 13.41 9.48
CA ARG A 75 -4.68 14.06 10.45
C ARG A 75 -4.67 13.33 11.78
N THR A 76 -5.28 13.90 12.82
CA THR A 76 -5.52 13.16 14.07
C THR A 76 -6.22 11.82 13.83
N ILE A 77 -5.83 10.77 14.55
CA ILE A 77 -6.45 9.44 14.44
C ILE A 77 -7.94 9.45 14.87
N LYS A 78 -8.44 10.53 15.48
CA LYS A 78 -9.89 10.75 15.67
C LYS A 78 -10.66 10.71 14.35
N HIS A 79 -10.02 11.09 13.25
CA HIS A 79 -10.61 11.12 11.91
C HIS A 79 -10.15 9.95 11.02
N ILE A 80 -9.69 8.84 11.62
CA ILE A 80 -9.09 7.71 10.89
C ILE A 80 -10.00 7.13 9.79
N ALA A 81 -11.32 7.24 9.92
CA ALA A 81 -12.27 6.83 8.88
C ALA A 81 -12.12 7.62 7.56
N ARG A 82 -11.62 8.86 7.64
CA ARG A 82 -11.44 9.80 6.51
C ARG A 82 -10.01 9.85 6.00
N PHE A 83 -9.10 9.02 6.53
CA PHE A 83 -7.73 8.97 6.06
C PHE A 83 -7.67 8.49 4.61
N LYS A 84 -6.79 9.13 3.83
CA LYS A 84 -6.40 8.70 2.49
C LYS A 84 -5.35 7.58 2.59
N ALA A 85 -5.11 6.89 1.47
CA ALA A 85 -4.13 5.78 1.42
C ALA A 85 -2.73 6.21 1.89
N ASN A 86 -2.26 7.39 1.48
CA ASN A 86 -0.97 7.94 1.90
C ASN A 86 -0.89 8.17 3.41
N GLU A 87 -1.99 8.59 4.03
CA GLU A 87 -2.06 8.78 5.49
C GLU A 87 -1.92 7.44 6.22
N PHE A 88 -2.57 6.38 5.72
CA PHE A 88 -2.41 5.02 6.23
C PHE A 88 -1.01 4.46 6.02
N ARG A 89 -0.41 4.71 4.85
CA ARG A 89 0.98 4.32 4.56
C ARG A 89 1.96 4.98 5.54
N SER A 90 1.84 6.29 5.74
CA SER A 90 2.67 7.02 6.71
C SER A 90 2.48 6.49 8.13
N LEU A 91 1.22 6.30 8.56
CA LEU A 91 0.90 5.77 9.88
C LEU A 91 1.47 4.37 10.11
N MET A 92 1.45 3.49 9.10
CA MET A 92 2.01 2.14 9.19
C MET A 92 3.53 2.16 9.28
N HIS A 93 4.21 3.00 8.50
CA HIS A 93 5.67 2.92 8.37
C HIS A 93 6.41 3.86 9.31
N HIS A 94 6.05 5.14 9.34
CA HIS A 94 6.75 6.16 10.12
C HIS A 94 6.36 6.14 11.60
N ASP A 95 5.12 5.75 11.89
CA ASP A 95 4.55 5.83 13.24
C ASP A 95 4.21 4.45 13.85
N SER A 96 4.71 3.38 13.22
CA SER A 96 4.53 2.00 13.69
C SER A 96 4.94 1.81 15.15
N THR A 97 6.03 2.43 15.58
CA THR A 97 6.58 2.29 16.93
C THR A 97 5.61 2.77 17.99
N VAL A 98 5.02 3.95 17.79
CA VAL A 98 3.98 4.52 18.66
C VAL A 98 2.75 3.62 18.67
N LEU A 99 2.32 3.13 17.50
CA LEU A 99 1.19 2.20 17.42
C LEU A 99 1.45 0.89 18.16
N ILE A 100 2.63 0.28 18.00
CA ILE A 100 3.00 -0.96 18.70
C ILE A 100 3.00 -0.74 20.21
N GLN A 101 3.50 0.39 20.70
CA GLN A 101 3.48 0.69 22.13
C GLN A 101 2.05 0.90 22.66
N ALA A 102 1.20 1.53 21.85
CA ALA A 102 -0.18 1.84 22.21
C ALA A 102 -1.12 0.62 22.23
N ILE A 103 -0.92 -0.34 21.32
CA ILE A 103 -1.85 -1.48 21.17
C ILE A 103 -1.67 -2.56 22.24
N LEU A 104 -2.75 -3.31 22.48
CA LEU A 104 -2.78 -4.41 23.44
C LEU A 104 -1.71 -5.46 23.09
N PRO A 105 -1.05 -6.12 24.08
CA PRO A 105 0.05 -7.04 23.83
C PRO A 105 -0.23 -8.11 22.76
N LYS A 106 -1.43 -8.73 22.79
CA LYS A 106 -1.84 -9.71 21.78
C LYS A 106 -1.94 -9.12 20.37
N HIS A 107 -2.26 -7.83 20.25
CA HIS A 107 -2.41 -7.14 18.97
C HIS A 107 -1.09 -6.56 18.48
N ARG A 108 -0.12 -6.32 19.37
CA ARG A 108 1.25 -5.93 19.01
C ARG A 108 1.88 -6.94 18.09
N ARG A 109 1.87 -8.21 18.49
CA ARG A 109 2.41 -9.30 17.67
C ARG A 109 1.69 -9.37 16.33
N HIS A 110 0.36 -9.27 16.35
CA HIS A 110 -0.44 -9.32 15.13
C HIS A 110 -0.08 -8.19 14.16
N PHE A 111 -0.03 -6.93 14.61
CA PHE A 111 0.40 -5.82 13.77
C PHE A 111 1.86 -5.94 13.31
N ALA A 112 2.76 -6.40 14.19
CA ALA A 112 4.17 -6.61 13.86
C ALA A 112 4.39 -7.67 12.77
N LEU A 113 3.56 -8.73 12.71
CA LEU A 113 3.61 -9.70 11.61
C LEU A 113 3.32 -9.04 10.26
N LEU A 114 2.29 -8.20 10.19
CA LEU A 114 1.95 -7.47 8.96
C LEU A 114 3.04 -6.46 8.59
N LEU A 115 3.47 -5.64 9.55
CA LEU A 115 4.51 -4.64 9.33
C LEU A 115 5.82 -5.30 8.86
N GLY A 116 6.23 -6.40 9.51
CA GLY A 116 7.41 -7.16 9.12
C GLY A 116 7.30 -7.72 7.70
N ALA A 117 6.17 -8.34 7.36
CA ALA A 117 5.94 -8.87 6.02
C ALA A 117 5.99 -7.78 4.94
N VAL A 118 5.33 -6.64 5.18
CA VAL A 118 5.32 -5.50 4.24
C VAL A 118 6.72 -4.91 4.08
N ASN A 119 7.48 -4.75 5.16
CA ASN A 119 8.84 -4.21 5.12
C ASN A 119 9.79 -5.14 4.37
N ILE A 120 9.72 -6.46 4.61
CA ILE A 120 10.54 -7.44 3.89
C ILE A 120 10.17 -7.47 2.41
N ALA A 121 8.86 -7.48 2.09
CA ALA A 121 8.38 -7.44 0.71
C ALA A 121 8.69 -6.12 -0.03
N SER A 122 9.14 -5.08 0.69
CA SER A 122 9.49 -3.76 0.14
C SER A 122 10.99 -3.46 0.17
N LYS A 123 11.86 -4.44 0.48
CA LYS A 123 13.31 -4.26 0.38
C LYS A 123 13.73 -4.03 -1.07
N ASP A 124 14.83 -3.32 -1.28
CA ASP A 124 15.41 -3.12 -2.61
C ASP A 124 15.94 -4.43 -3.22
N VAL A 125 16.45 -5.33 -2.37
CA VAL A 125 16.92 -6.66 -2.75
C VAL A 125 16.14 -7.67 -1.92
N ILE A 126 15.49 -8.62 -2.60
CA ILE A 126 14.64 -9.65 -2.01
C ILE A 126 15.17 -10.99 -2.51
N ASP A 127 15.55 -11.87 -1.58
CA ASP A 127 15.98 -13.22 -1.89
C ASP A 127 14.86 -14.25 -1.64
N ASN A 128 15.12 -15.52 -1.96
CA ASN A 128 14.14 -16.59 -1.77
C ASN A 128 13.78 -16.81 -0.29
N TYR A 129 14.70 -16.53 0.64
CA TYR A 129 14.45 -16.66 2.06
C TYR A 129 13.45 -15.60 2.53
N ASP A 130 13.59 -14.36 2.06
CA ASP A 130 12.66 -13.27 2.30
C ASP A 130 11.25 -13.61 1.80
N ILE A 131 11.11 -14.22 0.61
CA ILE A 131 9.80 -14.68 0.09
C ILE A 131 9.15 -15.70 1.03
N ILE A 132 9.92 -16.69 1.49
CA ILE A 132 9.44 -17.72 2.44
C ILE A 132 9.02 -17.08 3.77
N LEU A 133 9.80 -16.12 4.26
CA LEU A 133 9.51 -15.41 5.50
C LEU A 133 8.23 -14.56 5.37
N VAL A 134 8.07 -13.80 4.29
CA VAL A 134 6.85 -13.03 4.00
C VAL A 134 5.63 -13.96 3.97
N LYS A 135 5.74 -15.10 3.27
CA LYS A 135 4.67 -16.11 3.23
C LYS A 135 4.29 -16.57 4.64
N GLY A 136 5.26 -16.96 5.46
CA GLY A 136 5.00 -17.43 6.83
C GLY A 136 4.37 -16.36 7.72
N LEU A 137 4.87 -15.12 7.68
CA LEU A 137 4.35 -14.00 8.45
C LEU A 137 2.88 -13.69 8.09
N LEU A 138 2.55 -13.69 6.80
CA LEU A 138 1.20 -13.37 6.33
C LEU A 138 0.20 -14.50 6.60
N HIS A 139 0.61 -15.77 6.46
CA HIS A 139 -0.23 -16.91 6.87
C HIS A 139 -0.57 -16.84 8.36
N GLN A 140 0.42 -16.54 9.19
CA GLN A 140 0.20 -16.39 10.63
C GLN A 140 -0.67 -15.17 10.94
N TYR A 141 -0.48 -14.05 10.24
CA TYR A 141 -1.33 -12.87 10.36
C TYR A 141 -2.79 -13.20 10.06
N VAL A 142 -3.09 -13.81 8.91
CA VAL A 142 -4.47 -14.15 8.51
C VAL A 142 -5.11 -15.11 9.50
N LYS A 143 -4.37 -16.11 9.98
CA LYS A 143 -4.84 -17.06 11.02
C LYS A 143 -5.17 -16.37 12.34
N ASP A 144 -4.37 -15.39 12.75
CA ASP A 144 -4.58 -14.64 13.99
C ASP A 144 -5.71 -13.61 13.88
N TRP A 145 -5.96 -13.07 12.68
CA TRP A 145 -7.01 -12.08 12.45
C TRP A 145 -8.36 -12.58 12.93
N GLN A 146 -8.76 -13.79 12.53
CA GLN A 146 -10.03 -14.40 12.95
C GLN A 146 -10.15 -14.56 14.46
N LYS A 147 -9.05 -14.86 15.16
CA LYS A 147 -9.06 -15.04 16.62
C LYS A 147 -9.18 -13.71 17.36
N ILE A 148 -8.63 -12.66 16.78
CA ILE A 148 -8.57 -11.33 17.39
C ILE A 148 -9.88 -10.57 17.14
N PHE A 149 -10.34 -10.54 15.89
CA PHE A 149 -11.45 -9.70 15.42
C PHE A 149 -12.71 -10.50 15.04
N ASP A 150 -12.73 -11.80 15.24
CA ASP A 150 -13.82 -12.72 14.88
C ASP A 150 -14.04 -12.90 13.37
N LEU A 151 -14.77 -13.96 13.01
CA LEU A 151 -14.97 -14.38 11.60
C LEU A 151 -15.71 -13.34 10.75
N HIS A 152 -16.68 -12.63 11.33
CA HIS A 152 -17.45 -11.60 10.62
C HIS A 152 -16.59 -10.39 10.19
N HIS A 153 -15.39 -10.24 10.73
CA HIS A 153 -14.41 -9.25 10.28
C HIS A 153 -13.40 -9.82 9.26
N MET A 154 -13.58 -11.04 8.76
CA MET A 154 -12.77 -11.62 7.68
C MET A 154 -13.33 -11.21 6.30
N SER A 155 -12.75 -10.19 5.68
CA SER A 155 -13.00 -9.75 4.31
C SER A 155 -12.03 -10.40 3.31
N SER A 156 -12.41 -10.42 2.03
CA SER A 156 -11.55 -10.86 0.92
C SER A 156 -10.15 -10.23 0.95
N ASN A 157 -10.04 -8.93 1.22
CA ASN A 157 -8.76 -8.23 1.30
C ASN A 157 -7.77 -8.84 2.31
N ILE A 158 -8.25 -9.49 3.37
CA ILE A 158 -7.38 -10.14 4.35
C ILE A 158 -6.82 -11.44 3.78
N HIS A 159 -7.63 -12.22 3.06
CA HIS A 159 -7.15 -13.39 2.34
C HIS A 159 -6.19 -12.99 1.21
N SER A 160 -6.46 -11.87 0.54
CA SER A 160 -5.59 -11.38 -0.54
C SER A 160 -4.16 -11.08 -0.08
N LEU A 161 -3.93 -10.84 1.21
CA LEU A 161 -2.57 -10.70 1.75
C LEU A 161 -1.71 -11.94 1.48
N LEU A 162 -2.31 -13.14 1.43
CA LEU A 162 -1.56 -14.37 1.17
C LEU A 162 -0.86 -14.36 -0.20
N HIS A 163 -1.29 -13.50 -1.13
CA HIS A 163 -0.69 -13.39 -2.46
C HIS A 163 0.45 -12.37 -2.55
N ILE A 164 0.75 -11.62 -1.48
CA ILE A 164 1.88 -10.66 -1.49
C ILE A 164 3.18 -11.38 -1.84
N HIS A 165 3.43 -12.56 -1.26
CA HIS A 165 4.69 -13.27 -1.52
C HIS A 165 4.82 -13.70 -3.00
N GLU A 166 3.72 -14.10 -3.65
CA GLU A 166 3.71 -14.46 -5.08
C GLU A 166 3.98 -13.23 -5.94
N SER A 167 3.27 -12.12 -5.66
CA SER A 167 3.51 -10.84 -6.35
C SER A 167 4.95 -10.37 -6.17
N THR A 168 5.51 -10.50 -4.96
CA THR A 168 6.90 -10.12 -4.71
C THR A 168 7.90 -11.01 -5.45
N GLN A 169 7.63 -12.32 -5.52
CA GLN A 169 8.48 -13.28 -6.24
C GLN A 169 8.52 -13.00 -7.74
N TYR A 170 7.38 -12.68 -8.37
CA TYR A 170 7.29 -12.53 -9.82
C TYR A 170 7.48 -11.10 -10.33
N LEU A 171 7.10 -10.09 -9.53
CA LEU A 171 7.09 -8.69 -9.95
C LEU A 171 8.12 -7.82 -9.21
N GLY A 172 8.85 -8.40 -8.25
CA GLY A 172 9.85 -7.71 -7.44
C GLY A 172 9.27 -6.99 -6.23
N PRO A 173 9.95 -5.97 -5.69
CA PRO A 173 9.53 -5.28 -4.48
C PRO A 173 8.12 -4.68 -4.57
N LEU A 174 7.38 -4.68 -3.46
CA LEU A 174 5.98 -4.24 -3.37
C LEU A 174 5.73 -2.81 -3.88
N TYR A 175 6.73 -1.93 -3.76
CA TYR A 175 6.62 -0.56 -4.25
C TYR A 175 6.68 -0.45 -5.78
N MET A 176 7.24 -1.46 -6.49
CA MET A 176 7.47 -1.42 -7.94
C MET A 176 6.18 -1.45 -8.75
N TYR A 177 5.16 -2.17 -8.26
CA TYR A 177 3.84 -2.32 -8.91
C TYR A 177 2.72 -1.65 -8.10
N SER A 178 3.06 -0.75 -7.19
CA SER A 178 2.09 -0.04 -6.37
C SER A 178 1.30 0.99 -7.20
N THR A 179 -0.01 1.08 -6.96
CA THR A 179 -0.91 2.02 -7.67
C THR A 179 -0.86 3.45 -7.14
N PHE A 180 -0.09 3.74 -6.07
CA PHE A 180 0.05 5.09 -5.50
C PHE A 180 0.48 6.15 -6.52
N ASN A 181 1.44 5.83 -7.37
CA ASN A 181 1.93 6.77 -8.36
C ASN A 181 0.87 7.04 -9.44
N PHE A 182 0.14 5.99 -9.85
CA PHE A 182 -0.91 6.11 -10.85
C PHE A 182 -2.08 6.97 -10.35
N GLU A 183 -2.54 6.75 -9.12
CA GLU A 183 -3.59 7.60 -8.52
C GLU A 183 -3.14 9.04 -8.33
N GLY A 184 -1.89 9.25 -7.91
CA GLY A 184 -1.31 10.59 -7.74
C GLY A 184 -1.29 11.37 -9.06
N ILE A 185 -0.70 10.78 -10.10
CA ILE A 185 -0.64 11.38 -11.44
C ILE A 185 -2.04 11.62 -11.99
N GLY A 186 -2.96 10.66 -11.84
CA GLY A 186 -4.34 10.80 -12.29
C GLY A 186 -5.04 11.99 -11.63
N HIS A 187 -4.83 12.19 -10.33
CA HIS A 187 -5.34 13.36 -9.62
C HIS A 187 -4.77 14.67 -10.16
N ASP A 188 -3.45 14.75 -10.33
CA ASP A 188 -2.76 15.95 -10.82
C ASP A 188 -3.23 16.31 -12.24
N LEU A 189 -3.35 15.32 -13.13
CA LEU A 189 -3.82 15.52 -14.50
C LEU A 189 -5.25 16.08 -14.54
N VAL A 190 -6.14 15.57 -13.69
CA VAL A 190 -7.51 16.08 -13.58
C VAL A 190 -7.54 17.51 -13.06
N CYS A 191 -6.67 17.85 -12.11
CA CYS A 191 -6.55 19.22 -11.60
C CYS A 191 -6.02 20.23 -12.62
N MET A 192 -5.30 19.79 -13.65
CA MET A 192 -4.81 20.63 -14.75
C MET A 192 -5.88 20.88 -15.84
N ILE A 193 -7.03 20.21 -15.79
CA ILE A 193 -8.10 20.38 -16.77
C ILE A 193 -8.92 21.61 -16.39
N HIS A 194 -9.05 22.54 -17.34
CA HIS A 194 -9.80 23.78 -17.18
C HIS A 194 -11.09 23.72 -18.00
N GLY A 195 -12.23 23.72 -17.32
CA GLY A 195 -13.55 23.62 -17.96
C GLY A 195 -13.87 22.20 -18.48
N MET A 196 -15.12 21.99 -18.90
CA MET A 196 -15.59 20.67 -19.40
C MET A 196 -15.48 20.52 -20.92
N THR A 197 -15.18 21.60 -21.65
CA THR A 197 -14.97 21.60 -23.10
C THR A 197 -13.60 21.01 -23.45
N HIS A 198 -13.55 20.12 -24.44
CA HIS A 198 -12.31 19.49 -24.92
C HIS A 198 -11.51 18.73 -23.85
N TYR A 199 -12.20 18.06 -22.91
CA TYR A 199 -11.58 17.26 -21.84
C TYR A 199 -10.50 16.28 -22.35
N GLY A 200 -10.80 15.51 -23.40
CA GLY A 200 -9.87 14.54 -23.98
C GLY A 200 -8.56 15.17 -24.49
N PRO A 201 -8.63 16.17 -25.38
CA PRO A 201 -7.45 16.92 -25.82
C PRO A 201 -6.63 17.55 -24.68
N GLN A 202 -7.28 18.14 -23.69
CA GLN A 202 -6.60 18.71 -22.52
C GLN A 202 -5.85 17.64 -21.73
N LEU A 203 -6.48 16.49 -21.49
CA LEU A 203 -5.86 15.37 -20.79
C LEU A 203 -4.63 14.83 -21.54
N ILE A 204 -4.73 14.66 -22.86
CA ILE A 204 -3.61 14.19 -23.69
C ILE A 204 -2.43 15.17 -23.64
N SER A 205 -2.72 16.47 -23.77
CA SER A 205 -1.70 17.53 -23.70
C SER A 205 -1.00 17.56 -22.33
N ASN A 206 -1.78 17.53 -21.25
CA ASN A 206 -1.25 17.53 -19.88
C ASN A 206 -0.37 16.29 -19.61
N LEU A 207 -0.77 15.12 -20.13
CA LEU A 207 0.03 13.89 -20.01
C LEU A 207 1.36 14.00 -20.77
N GLN A 208 1.36 14.59 -21.97
CA GLN A 208 2.58 14.83 -22.73
C GLN A 208 3.53 15.78 -21.99
N TYR A 209 3.00 16.87 -21.43
CA TYR A 209 3.77 17.80 -20.62
C TYR A 209 4.38 17.13 -19.38
N TYR A 210 3.58 16.36 -18.65
CA TYR A 210 4.05 15.61 -17.46
C TYR A 210 5.17 14.62 -17.81
N ARG A 211 5.02 13.89 -18.92
CA ARG A 211 6.05 12.96 -19.42
C ARG A 211 7.34 13.70 -19.76
N GLN A 212 7.26 14.84 -20.44
CA GLN A 212 8.43 15.62 -20.80
C GLN A 212 9.15 16.16 -19.57
N ALA A 213 8.41 16.70 -18.59
CA ALA A 213 8.97 17.19 -17.34
C ALA A 213 9.73 16.11 -16.56
N ILE A 214 9.21 14.87 -16.51
CA ILE A 214 9.93 13.75 -15.90
C ILE A 214 11.24 13.48 -16.64
N ILE A 215 11.21 13.43 -17.97
CA ILE A 215 12.41 13.19 -18.78
C ILE A 215 13.46 14.26 -18.51
N ASP A 216 13.07 15.53 -18.45
CA ASP A 216 13.99 16.65 -18.24
C ASP A 216 14.61 16.62 -16.83
N VAL A 217 13.81 16.32 -15.80
CA VAL A 217 14.28 16.12 -14.42
C VAL A 217 15.25 14.93 -14.36
N CYS A 218 14.91 13.80 -14.97
CA CYS A 218 15.79 12.64 -14.95
C CYS A 218 17.09 12.88 -15.74
N LYS A 219 17.06 13.63 -16.85
CA LYS A 219 18.28 14.02 -17.58
C LYS A 219 19.20 14.89 -16.73
N ARG A 220 18.62 15.82 -15.96
CA ARG A 220 19.38 16.75 -15.12
C ARG A 220 19.94 16.08 -13.87
N ASP A 221 19.12 15.33 -13.16
CA ASP A 221 19.41 14.87 -11.80
C ASP A 221 19.88 13.39 -11.76
N TYR A 222 19.58 12.59 -12.78
CA TYR A 222 19.89 11.15 -12.87
C TYR A 222 20.25 10.68 -14.29
N PRO A 223 21.24 11.29 -14.97
CA PRO A 223 21.53 11.02 -16.39
C PRO A 223 21.82 9.53 -16.66
N GLU A 224 22.48 8.84 -15.73
CA GLU A 224 22.81 7.41 -15.79
C GLU A 224 21.57 6.48 -15.76
N LYS A 225 20.47 6.93 -15.14
CA LYS A 225 19.24 6.12 -14.97
C LYS A 225 18.26 6.23 -16.14
N LEU A 226 18.44 7.22 -17.02
CA LEU A 226 17.58 7.42 -18.20
C LEU A 226 17.67 6.25 -19.18
N PHE A 227 18.84 5.62 -19.26
CA PHE A 227 19.11 4.48 -20.14
C PHE A 227 18.23 3.27 -19.79
N TYR A 228 18.08 2.95 -18.50
CA TYR A 228 17.30 1.80 -18.02
C TYR A 228 15.78 1.96 -18.16
N PHE A 229 15.27 3.19 -18.06
CA PHE A 229 13.83 3.44 -18.20
C PHE A 229 13.34 3.26 -19.64
N ASN A 230 14.17 3.67 -20.62
CA ASN A 230 13.87 3.44 -22.04
C ASN A 230 14.09 1.97 -22.46
N GLU A 231 15.19 1.35 -22.04
CA GLU A 231 15.50 -0.05 -22.37
C GLU A 231 14.50 -1.05 -21.77
N SER A 232 14.04 -0.87 -20.52
CA SER A 232 13.10 -1.84 -19.89
C SER A 232 11.68 -1.81 -20.46
N ILE A 233 11.24 -0.67 -20.99
CA ILE A 233 9.94 -0.53 -21.66
C ILE A 233 10.04 -0.95 -23.14
N LEU A 234 11.18 -0.69 -23.80
CA LEU A 234 11.42 -1.08 -25.19
C LEU A 234 11.83 -2.55 -25.35
N SER A 235 12.57 -3.14 -24.42
CA SER A 235 12.96 -4.57 -24.45
C SER A 235 11.80 -5.51 -24.15
N ARG A 236 10.67 -5.00 -23.64
CA ARG A 236 9.38 -5.73 -23.58
C ARG A 236 8.62 -5.74 -24.92
N LYS A 237 9.15 -5.10 -25.97
CA LYS A 237 8.73 -5.44 -27.35
C LYS A 237 9.38 -6.77 -27.75
N LEU A 238 8.62 -7.84 -27.53
CA LEU A 238 8.67 -9.06 -28.35
C LEU A 238 10.03 -9.77 -28.42
N VAL A 239 10.40 -10.47 -27.34
CA VAL A 239 10.97 -11.82 -27.50
C VAL A 239 9.81 -12.75 -27.86
N SER A 240 9.28 -12.59 -29.06
CA SER A 240 8.50 -13.61 -29.75
C SER A 240 9.38 -14.10 -30.91
N LYS A 241 10.07 -15.20 -30.68
CA LYS A 241 10.43 -16.12 -31.76
C LYS A 241 9.39 -17.24 -31.77
#